data_AF-A0A829H7S5-F1
#
_entry.id   AF-A0A829H7S5-F1
#
_cell.length_a   1.000
_cell.length_b   1.000
_cell.length_c   1.000
_cell.angle_alpha   90.00
_cell.angle_beta   90.00
_cell.angle_gamma   90.00
#
_symmetry.space_group_name_H-M   'P 1'
#
loop_
_entity.id
_entity.type
_entity.pdbx_description
1 polymer ?
#
loop_
_entity_poly.entity_id
_entity_poly.type
_entity_poly.pdbx_seq_one_letter_code
_entity_poly.pdbx_strand_id
1 'polypeptide(L)'
;DIAIVDSQFIESVPPVVVADSGLDVLCHATESYVSTMATHYTKGLSLEAIKLVFENLEKSYHGDVEAKSKMHDASTIAGMAFANALLGINHSIAHKIGQAFHLPHGRCIAITMPHVIRFNASQPKKRAIWAKYSYFRANEDYAEIARYLGLPGKTTDELVESYVQAFVKLAHSVGVKLSLKEQGVKKADLDKQVDRLAELAYEDNCTVTNPQEPLIGDLKHIILDEYEGTESTF
;
A
#
# COMPACT_ATOMS: atom_id res chain seq x y z
N ASP A 1 21.30 16.76 0.56
CA ASP A 1 21.64 17.96 1.37
C ASP A 1 20.44 18.78 1.81
N ILE A 2 19.49 19.14 0.94
CA ILE A 2 18.26 19.88 1.33
C ILE A 2 17.06 19.32 0.55
N ALA A 3 15.90 19.20 1.19
CA ALA A 3 14.61 18.96 0.56
C ALA A 3 13.67 20.14 0.89
N ILE A 4 12.96 20.67 -0.12
CA ILE A 4 12.01 21.77 0.04
C ILE A 4 10.63 21.24 -0.32
N VAL A 5 9.73 21.25 0.65
CA VAL A 5 8.36 20.72 0.53
C VAL A 5 7.43 21.91 0.68
N ASP A 6 7.09 22.54 -0.45
CA ASP A 6 6.26 23.74 -0.50
C ASP A 6 4.97 23.43 -1.25
N SER A 7 3.86 23.51 -0.52
CA SER A 7 2.55 23.09 -1.02
C SER A 7 2.02 23.95 -2.17
N GLN A 8 2.59 25.14 -2.40
CA GLN A 8 2.24 25.97 -3.57
C GLN A 8 2.47 25.22 -4.88
N PHE A 9 3.45 24.29 -4.93
CA PHE A 9 3.78 23.54 -6.14
C PHE A 9 2.78 22.43 -6.48
N ILE A 10 1.87 22.09 -5.58
CA ILE A 10 0.88 21.02 -5.79
C ILE A 10 -0.57 21.51 -5.87
N GLU A 11 -0.81 22.82 -5.77
CA GLU A 11 -2.16 23.40 -5.79
C GLU A 11 -2.93 23.02 -7.07
N SER A 12 -2.24 23.09 -8.22
CA SER A 12 -2.80 22.82 -9.55
C SER A 12 -2.85 21.34 -9.95
N VAL A 13 -2.40 20.43 -9.09
CA VAL A 13 -2.39 18.99 -9.41
C VAL A 13 -3.83 18.48 -9.62
N PRO A 14 -4.12 17.80 -10.75
CA PRO A 14 -5.46 17.31 -11.05
C PRO A 14 -5.97 16.29 -10.01
N PRO A 15 -7.28 16.24 -9.72
CA PRO A 15 -7.85 15.32 -8.72
C PRO A 15 -7.46 13.86 -8.90
N VAL A 16 -7.41 13.35 -10.14
CA VAL A 16 -7.01 11.96 -10.41
C VAL A 16 -5.58 11.68 -9.95
N VAL A 17 -4.67 12.65 -10.12
CA VAL A 17 -3.27 12.52 -9.67
C VAL A 17 -3.21 12.65 -8.15
N VAL A 18 -4.01 13.53 -7.54
CA VAL A 18 -4.13 13.63 -6.07
C VAL A 18 -4.59 12.29 -5.46
N ALA A 19 -5.58 11.64 -6.06
CA ALA A 19 -6.08 10.35 -5.60
C ALA A 19 -5.00 9.26 -5.70
N ASP A 20 -4.41 9.07 -6.88
CA ASP A 20 -3.39 8.03 -7.11
C ASP A 20 -2.16 8.27 -6.23
N SER A 21 -1.63 9.51 -6.17
CA SER A 21 -0.44 9.81 -5.36
C SER A 21 -0.72 9.77 -3.85
N GLY A 22 -1.91 10.17 -3.40
CA GLY A 22 -2.26 10.11 -1.98
C GLY A 22 -2.44 8.68 -1.45
N LEU A 23 -2.98 7.77 -2.26
CA LEU A 23 -3.08 6.35 -1.91
C LEU A 23 -1.70 5.68 -1.92
N ASP A 24 -0.80 6.13 -2.78
CA ASP A 24 0.60 5.71 -2.77
C ASP A 24 1.32 6.13 -1.47
N VAL A 25 1.08 7.36 -0.99
CA VAL A 25 1.56 7.80 0.35
C VAL A 25 1.06 6.89 1.47
N LEU A 26 -0.22 6.47 1.41
CA LEU A 26 -0.76 5.53 2.39
C LEU A 26 -0.03 4.18 2.32
N CYS A 27 0.19 3.65 1.13
CA CYS A 27 0.92 2.41 0.95
C CYS A 27 2.36 2.50 1.46
N HIS A 28 3.09 3.57 1.11
CA HIS A 28 4.44 3.82 1.60
C HIS A 28 4.51 3.71 3.12
N ALA A 29 3.63 4.44 3.82
CA ALA A 29 3.60 4.47 5.27
C ALA A 29 3.25 3.08 5.85
N THR A 30 2.24 2.42 5.28
CA THR A 30 1.79 1.09 5.72
C THR A 30 2.85 0.02 5.55
N GLU A 31 3.46 -0.09 4.36
CA GLU A 31 4.52 -1.07 4.12
C GLU A 31 5.75 -0.78 4.98
N SER A 32 6.12 0.49 5.16
CA SER A 32 7.23 0.86 6.04
C SER A 32 6.97 0.56 7.52
N TYR A 33 5.70 0.52 7.96
CA TYR A 33 5.32 0.17 9.33
C TYR A 33 5.43 -1.34 9.58
N VAL A 34 4.96 -2.15 8.63
CA VAL A 34 4.93 -3.63 8.77
C VAL A 34 6.22 -4.30 8.29
N SER A 35 7.10 -3.56 7.62
CA SER A 35 8.39 -4.04 7.10
C SER A 35 9.23 -4.75 8.18
N THR A 36 10.02 -5.73 7.72
CA THR A 36 11.04 -6.38 8.53
C THR A 36 12.14 -5.43 9.03
N MET A 37 12.33 -4.29 8.36
CA MET A 37 13.27 -3.22 8.74
C MET A 37 12.63 -2.16 9.65
N ALA A 38 11.34 -2.25 9.96
CA ALA A 38 10.66 -1.24 10.76
C ALA A 38 11.28 -1.11 12.16
N THR A 39 11.51 0.14 12.58
CA THR A 39 12.07 0.51 13.89
C THR A 39 11.14 1.44 14.64
N HIS A 40 11.40 1.72 15.92
CA HIS A 40 10.62 2.72 16.66
C HIS A 40 10.67 4.12 16.03
N TYR A 41 11.77 4.48 15.35
CA TYR A 41 11.89 5.75 14.64
C TYR A 41 10.98 5.82 13.41
N THR A 42 10.95 4.76 12.60
CA THR A 42 10.16 4.74 11.36
C THR A 42 8.67 4.50 11.62
N LYS A 43 8.33 3.72 12.65
CA LYS A 43 6.94 3.42 13.02
C LYS A 43 6.17 4.67 13.43
N GLY A 44 6.77 5.57 14.19
CA GLY A 44 6.13 6.85 14.56
C GLY A 44 5.80 7.71 13.34
N LEU A 45 6.77 7.84 12.41
CA LEU A 45 6.57 8.57 11.15
C LEU A 45 5.48 7.93 10.30
N SER A 46 5.48 6.60 10.20
CA SER A 46 4.47 5.86 9.42
C SER A 46 3.06 6.09 9.95
N LEU A 47 2.85 6.02 11.27
CA LEU A 47 1.53 6.24 11.88
C LEU A 47 1.03 7.67 11.66
N GLU A 48 1.91 8.66 11.79
CA GLU A 48 1.54 10.06 11.53
C GLU A 48 1.15 10.27 10.06
N ALA A 49 1.93 9.72 9.11
CA ALA A 49 1.58 9.80 7.69
C ALA A 49 0.24 9.11 7.40
N ILE A 50 0.00 7.91 7.93
CA ILE A 50 -1.28 7.18 7.77
C ILE A 50 -2.44 8.05 8.26
N LYS A 51 -2.34 8.61 9.46
CA LYS A 51 -3.39 9.47 10.03
C LYS A 51 -3.65 10.70 9.17
N LEU A 52 -2.61 11.41 8.76
CA LEU A 52 -2.74 12.60 7.90
C LEU A 52 -3.44 12.24 6.58
N VAL A 53 -3.13 11.09 5.99
CA VAL A 53 -3.80 10.64 4.76
C VAL A 53 -5.30 10.41 4.99
N PHE A 54 -5.68 9.67 6.03
CA PHE A 54 -7.10 9.44 6.35
C PHE A 54 -7.87 10.73 6.69
N GLU A 55 -7.23 11.72 7.31
CA GLU A 55 -7.88 12.98 7.68
C GLU A 55 -8.02 13.98 6.52
N ASN A 56 -7.19 13.86 5.47
CA ASN A 56 -7.00 14.93 4.49
C ASN A 56 -7.11 14.52 3.02
N LEU A 57 -6.91 13.26 2.63
CA LEU A 57 -6.85 12.89 1.21
C LEU A 57 -8.15 13.23 0.46
N GLU A 58 -9.32 12.90 1.02
CA GLU A 58 -10.60 13.21 0.39
C GLU A 58 -10.83 14.72 0.24
N LYS A 59 -10.48 15.51 1.24
CA LYS A 59 -10.58 16.98 1.18
C LYS A 59 -9.62 17.56 0.13
N SER A 60 -8.38 17.06 0.10
CA SER A 60 -7.35 17.43 -0.86
C SER A 60 -7.79 17.13 -2.31
N TYR A 61 -8.41 15.96 -2.52
CA TYR A 61 -9.00 15.56 -3.79
C TYR A 61 -10.09 16.54 -4.26
N HIS A 62 -10.90 17.05 -3.33
CA HIS A 62 -11.92 18.09 -3.60
C HIS A 62 -11.36 19.52 -3.67
N GLY A 63 -10.04 19.71 -3.56
CA GLY A 63 -9.38 20.99 -3.79
C GLY A 63 -9.16 21.84 -2.53
N ASP A 64 -9.33 21.28 -1.33
CA ASP A 64 -9.00 21.98 -0.09
C ASP A 64 -7.48 22.22 0.02
N VAL A 65 -7.09 23.49 0.10
CA VAL A 65 -5.69 23.92 0.08
C VAL A 65 -4.95 23.50 1.35
N GLU A 66 -5.61 23.56 2.51
CA GLU A 66 -4.98 23.14 3.77
C GLU A 66 -4.75 21.62 3.75
N ALA A 67 -5.75 20.86 3.30
CA ALA A 67 -5.63 19.42 3.15
C ALA A 67 -4.56 19.02 2.14
N LYS A 68 -4.41 19.75 1.02
CA LYS A 68 -3.29 19.58 0.08
C LYS A 68 -1.95 19.77 0.77
N SER A 69 -1.81 20.82 1.58
CA SER A 69 -0.58 21.05 2.36
C SER A 69 -0.29 19.90 3.33
N LYS A 70 -1.31 19.41 4.06
CA LYS A 70 -1.17 18.26 4.96
C LYS A 70 -0.79 16.97 4.24
N MET A 71 -1.35 16.74 3.04
CA MET A 71 -0.96 15.61 2.20
C MET A 71 0.49 15.73 1.68
N HIS A 72 0.96 16.94 1.42
CA HIS A 72 2.35 17.18 1.00
C HIS A 72 3.34 16.86 2.13
N ASP A 73 3.01 17.25 3.36
CA ASP A 73 3.74 16.86 4.57
C ASP A 73 3.69 15.35 4.77
N ALA A 74 2.50 14.74 4.70
CA ALA A 74 2.31 13.30 4.86
C ALA A 74 3.16 12.48 3.88
N SER A 75 3.24 12.93 2.62
CA SER A 75 4.09 12.30 1.60
C SER A 75 5.56 12.29 2.00
N THR A 76 6.04 13.39 2.57
CA THR A 76 7.45 13.51 3.00
C THR A 76 7.71 12.71 4.27
N ILE A 77 6.78 12.72 5.22
CA ILE A 77 6.86 11.92 6.45
C ILE A 77 6.90 10.42 6.12
N ALA A 78 6.05 9.95 5.20
CA ALA A 78 6.10 8.59 4.68
C ALA A 78 7.46 8.30 4.01
N GLY A 79 7.97 9.26 3.22
CA GLY A 79 9.32 9.26 2.65
C GLY A 79 10.42 9.01 3.66
N MET A 80 10.41 9.73 4.79
CA MET A 80 11.37 9.54 5.87
C MET A 80 11.27 8.15 6.50
N ALA A 81 10.06 7.57 6.57
CA ALA A 81 9.85 6.22 7.08
C ALA A 81 10.40 5.16 6.10
N PHE A 82 9.90 5.12 4.85
CA PHE A 82 10.30 4.07 3.90
C PHE A 82 11.73 4.23 3.40
N ALA A 83 12.33 5.42 3.43
CA ALA A 83 13.76 5.57 3.13
C ALA A 83 14.67 4.77 4.09
N ASN A 84 14.16 4.42 5.28
CA ASN A 84 14.89 3.66 6.30
C ASN A 84 14.32 2.26 6.53
N ALA A 85 13.02 2.08 6.39
CA ALA A 85 12.34 0.79 6.57
C ALA A 85 12.06 0.05 5.26
N LEU A 86 12.37 0.65 4.11
CA LEU A 86 12.02 0.14 2.78
C LEU A 86 10.50 -0.10 2.66
N LEU A 87 10.11 -0.96 1.73
CA LEU A 87 8.72 -1.20 1.33
C LEU A 87 8.41 -2.70 1.38
N GLY A 88 7.44 -3.17 0.60
CA GLY A 88 7.06 -4.58 0.53
C GLY A 88 6.56 -4.99 -0.85
N ILE A 89 5.84 -6.11 -0.88
CA ILE A 89 5.40 -6.73 -2.13
C ILE A 89 4.29 -5.95 -2.85
N ASN A 90 3.61 -5.00 -2.19
CA ASN A 90 2.64 -4.16 -2.87
C ASN A 90 3.32 -3.37 -4.00
N HIS A 91 4.42 -2.67 -3.66
CA HIS A 91 5.22 -1.98 -4.67
C HIS A 91 5.81 -2.92 -5.71
N SER A 92 6.33 -4.07 -5.29
CA SER A 92 6.89 -5.06 -6.21
C SER A 92 5.89 -5.50 -7.28
N ILE A 93 4.65 -5.81 -6.90
CA ILE A 93 3.58 -6.19 -7.83
C ILE A 93 3.18 -4.99 -8.68
N ALA A 94 2.90 -3.85 -8.05
CA ALA A 94 2.44 -2.64 -8.71
C ALA A 94 3.43 -2.12 -9.77
N HIS A 95 4.75 -2.21 -9.54
CA HIS A 95 5.77 -1.88 -10.53
C HIS A 95 5.60 -2.67 -11.83
N LYS A 96 5.37 -3.99 -11.73
CA LYS A 96 5.29 -4.86 -12.92
C LYS A 96 3.94 -4.74 -13.62
N ILE A 97 2.86 -4.63 -12.85
CA ILE A 97 1.52 -4.37 -13.39
C ILE A 97 1.48 -3.03 -14.14
N GLY A 98 1.97 -1.96 -13.52
CA GLY A 98 2.02 -0.63 -14.14
C GLY A 98 2.83 -0.62 -15.43
N GLN A 99 3.99 -1.29 -15.44
CA GLN A 99 4.82 -1.41 -16.64
C GLN A 99 4.13 -2.22 -17.75
N ALA A 100 3.49 -3.33 -17.43
CA ALA A 100 2.91 -4.25 -18.41
C ALA A 100 1.60 -3.73 -19.03
N PHE A 101 0.79 -2.98 -18.27
CA PHE A 101 -0.53 -2.51 -18.70
C PHE A 101 -0.63 -0.99 -18.84
N HIS A 102 0.48 -0.26 -18.68
CA HIS A 102 0.56 1.21 -18.79
C HIS A 102 -0.40 1.93 -17.85
N LEU A 103 -0.55 1.41 -16.63
CA LEU A 103 -1.38 2.00 -15.58
C LEU A 103 -0.55 2.92 -14.69
N PRO A 104 -1.13 4.01 -14.15
CA PRO A 104 -0.45 4.87 -13.18
C PRO A 104 0.02 4.09 -11.95
N HIS A 105 1.17 4.48 -11.39
CA HIS A 105 1.79 3.78 -10.25
C HIS A 105 0.84 3.67 -9.05
N GLY A 106 0.37 4.80 -8.52
CA GLY A 106 -0.55 4.84 -7.38
C GLY A 106 -1.88 4.11 -7.63
N ARG A 107 -2.31 4.01 -8.90
CA ARG A 107 -3.49 3.21 -9.27
C ARG A 107 -3.24 1.72 -9.06
N CYS A 108 -2.09 1.21 -9.48
CA CYS A 108 -1.71 -0.19 -9.29
C CYS A 108 -1.55 -0.50 -7.80
N ILE A 109 -0.84 0.38 -7.08
CA ILE A 109 -0.66 0.29 -5.62
C ILE A 109 -2.01 0.16 -4.92
N ALA A 110 -2.98 1.00 -5.30
CA ALA A 110 -4.29 0.99 -4.68
C ALA A 110 -5.05 -0.32 -4.90
N ILE A 111 -4.99 -0.88 -6.12
CA ILE A 111 -5.65 -2.15 -6.48
C ILE A 111 -5.02 -3.31 -5.70
N THR A 112 -3.70 -3.35 -5.60
CA THR A 112 -2.95 -4.43 -4.95
C THR A 112 -3.06 -4.42 -3.41
N MET A 113 -3.21 -3.25 -2.79
CA MET A 113 -3.10 -3.07 -1.34
C MET A 113 -4.04 -3.95 -0.49
N PRO A 114 -5.35 -4.11 -0.78
CA PRO A 114 -6.24 -4.96 0.02
C PRO A 114 -5.78 -6.42 0.09
N HIS A 115 -5.28 -6.95 -1.03
CA HIS A 115 -4.83 -8.34 -1.15
C HIS A 115 -3.51 -8.54 -0.40
N VAL A 116 -2.57 -7.59 -0.52
CA VAL A 116 -1.28 -7.66 0.17
C VAL A 116 -1.42 -7.51 1.68
N ILE A 117 -2.34 -6.67 2.17
CA ILE A 117 -2.59 -6.56 3.62
C ILE A 117 -3.06 -7.91 4.17
N ARG A 118 -4.03 -8.56 3.52
CA ARG A 118 -4.55 -9.87 3.95
C ARG A 118 -3.49 -10.97 3.86
N PHE A 119 -2.75 -11.02 2.76
CA PHE A 119 -1.62 -11.95 2.62
C PHE A 119 -0.59 -11.77 3.74
N ASN A 120 -0.14 -10.54 3.99
CA ASN A 120 0.88 -10.24 5.01
C ASN A 120 0.37 -10.42 6.44
N ALA A 121 -0.93 -10.32 6.68
CA ALA A 121 -1.54 -10.59 7.97
C ALA A 121 -1.80 -12.09 8.22
N SER A 122 -1.79 -12.92 7.18
CA SER A 122 -1.97 -14.36 7.30
C SER A 122 -0.77 -15.04 8.00
N GLN A 123 -0.98 -16.26 8.52
CA GLN A 123 0.10 -17.02 9.13
C GLN A 123 1.16 -17.40 8.07
N PRO A 124 2.46 -17.10 8.31
CA PRO A 124 3.46 -17.26 7.29
C PRO A 124 3.77 -18.73 6.99
N LYS A 125 3.60 -19.11 5.72
CA LYS A 125 4.10 -20.39 5.18
C LYS A 125 5.63 -20.38 5.07
N LYS A 126 6.21 -19.21 4.76
CA LYS A 126 7.65 -18.96 4.68
C LYS A 126 7.98 -17.63 5.37
N ARG A 127 8.90 -17.66 6.33
CA ARG A 127 9.26 -16.46 7.10
C ARG A 127 10.29 -15.63 6.35
N ALA A 128 10.21 -14.31 6.49
CA ALA A 128 11.26 -13.43 6.03
C ALA A 128 12.58 -13.72 6.76
N ILE A 129 13.68 -13.70 6.01
CA ILE A 129 15.01 -14.06 6.51
C ILE A 129 15.75 -12.78 6.91
N TRP A 130 15.34 -12.17 8.02
CA TRP A 130 16.05 -11.05 8.63
C TRP A 130 16.29 -11.27 10.11
N ALA A 131 17.55 -11.19 10.55
CA ALA A 131 17.95 -11.54 11.91
C ALA A 131 17.29 -10.67 13.00
N LYS A 132 16.93 -9.42 12.69
CA LYS A 132 16.22 -8.53 13.64
C LYS A 132 14.69 -8.66 13.59
N TYR A 133 14.14 -9.42 12.64
CA TYR A 133 12.72 -9.74 12.59
C TYR A 133 12.47 -11.08 13.30
N SER A 134 12.65 -11.07 14.62
CA SER A 134 12.78 -12.29 15.43
C SER A 134 11.51 -13.14 15.53
N TYR A 135 10.34 -12.54 15.30
CA TYR A 135 9.05 -13.21 15.27
C TYR A 135 8.13 -12.51 14.28
N PHE A 136 7.17 -13.27 13.75
CA PHE A 136 6.14 -12.72 12.87
C PHE A 136 5.22 -11.79 13.67
N ARG A 137 5.05 -10.56 13.19
CA ARG A 137 4.25 -9.52 13.87
C ARG A 137 3.36 -8.71 12.93
N ALA A 138 3.30 -9.04 11.64
CA ALA A 138 2.64 -8.18 10.66
C ALA A 138 1.12 -8.08 10.89
N ASN A 139 0.46 -9.17 11.30
CA ASN A 139 -0.94 -9.15 11.69
C ASN A 139 -1.21 -8.17 12.86
N GLU A 140 -0.40 -8.22 13.91
CA GLU A 140 -0.50 -7.29 15.04
C GLU A 140 -0.12 -5.86 14.65
N ASP A 141 0.87 -5.68 13.77
CA ASP A 141 1.26 -4.36 13.28
C ASP A 141 0.11 -3.72 12.48
N TYR A 142 -0.59 -4.46 11.62
CA TYR A 142 -1.80 -3.96 10.95
C TYR A 142 -2.95 -3.68 11.92
N ALA A 143 -3.17 -4.56 12.90
CA ALA A 143 -4.19 -4.32 13.91
C ALA A 143 -3.87 -3.10 14.79
N GLU A 144 -2.60 -2.79 14.99
CA GLU A 144 -2.16 -1.58 15.70
C GLU A 144 -2.43 -0.31 14.88
N ILE A 145 -2.22 -0.35 13.56
CA ILE A 145 -2.64 0.73 12.66
C ILE A 145 -4.16 0.97 12.81
N ALA A 146 -4.95 -0.10 12.79
CA ALA A 146 -6.39 -0.01 12.95
C ALA A 146 -6.80 0.62 14.30
N ARG A 147 -6.17 0.18 15.40
CA ARG A 147 -6.37 0.76 16.74
C ARG A 147 -5.99 2.23 16.80
N TYR A 148 -4.85 2.59 16.21
CA TYR A 148 -4.38 3.98 16.15
C TYR A 148 -5.37 4.91 15.43
N LEU A 149 -6.01 4.40 14.38
CA LEU A 149 -7.06 5.11 13.63
C LEU A 149 -8.44 5.06 14.31
N GLY A 150 -8.59 4.35 15.42
CA GLY A 150 -9.88 4.17 16.09
C GLY A 150 -10.88 3.32 15.32
N LEU A 151 -10.41 2.41 14.46
CA LEU A 151 -11.25 1.51 13.68
C LEU A 151 -11.85 0.40 14.59
N PRO A 152 -13.06 -0.09 14.28
CA PRO A 152 -13.72 -1.11 15.10
C PRO A 152 -13.02 -2.47 14.99
N GLY A 153 -13.21 -3.31 16.00
CA GLY A 153 -12.74 -4.70 16.00
C GLY A 153 -12.26 -5.14 17.39
N LYS A 154 -12.44 -6.43 17.69
CA LYS A 154 -12.11 -7.03 18.99
C LYS A 154 -10.94 -8.01 18.88
N THR A 155 -10.77 -8.62 17.72
CA THR A 155 -9.67 -9.55 17.42
C THR A 155 -8.69 -8.91 16.44
N THR A 156 -7.48 -9.46 16.35
CA THR A 156 -6.47 -9.03 15.37
C THR A 156 -7.02 -9.12 13.95
N ASP A 157 -7.69 -10.22 13.60
CA ASP A 157 -8.26 -10.43 12.25
C ASP A 157 -9.38 -9.42 11.95
N GLU A 158 -10.27 -9.14 12.91
CA GLU A 158 -11.32 -8.12 12.75
C GLU A 158 -10.73 -6.72 12.54
N LEU A 159 -9.62 -6.41 13.18
CA LEU A 159 -8.94 -5.11 13.08
C LEU A 159 -8.16 -4.98 11.78
N VAL A 160 -7.50 -6.05 11.33
CA VAL A 160 -6.88 -6.13 10.00
C VAL A 160 -7.94 -5.88 8.93
N GLU A 161 -9.06 -6.59 8.97
CA GLU A 161 -10.11 -6.42 7.97
C GLU A 161 -10.75 -5.03 8.06
N SER A 162 -10.94 -4.48 9.26
CA SER A 162 -11.44 -3.11 9.41
C SER A 162 -10.50 -2.08 8.80
N TYR A 163 -9.19 -2.29 8.88
CA TYR A 163 -8.20 -1.45 8.19
C TYR A 163 -8.29 -1.58 6.66
N VAL A 164 -8.42 -2.80 6.13
CA VAL A 164 -8.65 -3.04 4.69
C VAL A 164 -9.92 -2.32 4.22
N GLN A 165 -11.02 -2.45 4.94
CA GLN A 165 -12.29 -1.82 4.59
C GLN A 165 -12.22 -0.28 4.68
N ALA A 166 -11.48 0.26 5.66
CA ALA A 166 -11.22 1.69 5.74
C ALA A 166 -10.42 2.19 4.53
N PHE A 167 -9.39 1.46 4.11
CA PHE A 167 -8.63 1.74 2.89
C PHE A 167 -9.54 1.70 1.64
N VAL A 168 -10.32 0.64 1.47
CA VAL A 168 -11.24 0.48 0.32
C VAL A 168 -12.24 1.63 0.25
N LYS A 169 -12.82 2.02 1.40
CA LYS A 169 -13.73 3.16 1.49
C LYS A 169 -13.05 4.48 1.10
N LEU A 170 -11.83 4.71 1.57
CA LEU A 170 -11.06 5.91 1.23
C LEU A 170 -10.73 5.97 -0.26
N ALA A 171 -10.27 4.87 -0.86
CA ALA A 171 -9.99 4.82 -2.29
C ALA A 171 -11.25 5.11 -3.13
N HIS A 172 -12.40 4.53 -2.76
CA HIS A 172 -13.66 4.84 -3.42
C HIS A 172 -14.11 6.30 -3.22
N SER A 173 -13.86 6.93 -2.06
CA SER A 173 -14.25 8.33 -1.83
C SER A 173 -13.47 9.32 -2.70
N VAL A 174 -12.27 8.94 -3.15
CA VAL A 174 -11.47 9.70 -4.15
C VAL A 174 -11.60 9.15 -5.59
N GLY A 175 -12.66 8.39 -5.87
CA GLY A 175 -13.02 7.97 -7.22
C GLY A 175 -12.12 6.87 -7.82
N VAL A 176 -11.34 6.17 -7.00
CA VAL A 176 -10.48 5.07 -7.45
C VAL A 176 -11.28 3.77 -7.50
N LYS A 177 -11.24 3.09 -8.65
CA LYS A 177 -11.83 1.76 -8.83
C LYS A 177 -10.78 0.68 -8.62
N LEU A 178 -11.07 -0.29 -7.75
CA LEU A 178 -10.10 -1.24 -7.21
C LEU A 178 -10.14 -2.61 -7.92
N SER A 179 -10.06 -2.60 -9.25
CA SER A 179 -9.90 -3.84 -10.04
C SER A 179 -9.17 -3.57 -11.36
N LEU A 180 -8.34 -4.51 -11.82
CA LEU A 180 -7.65 -4.39 -13.11
C LEU A 180 -8.64 -4.36 -14.28
N LYS A 181 -9.75 -5.11 -14.17
CA LYS A 181 -10.84 -5.13 -15.16
C LYS A 181 -11.45 -3.75 -15.37
N GLU A 182 -11.71 -3.01 -14.29
CA GLU A 182 -12.25 -1.65 -14.40
C GLU A 182 -11.22 -0.60 -14.85
N GLN A 183 -9.92 -0.94 -14.83
CA GLN A 183 -8.86 -0.16 -15.47
C GLN A 183 -8.66 -0.51 -16.95
N GLY A 184 -9.47 -1.40 -17.52
CA GLY A 184 -9.42 -1.76 -18.93
C GLY A 184 -8.42 -2.87 -19.28
N VAL A 185 -7.84 -3.54 -18.29
CA VAL A 185 -6.99 -4.71 -18.53
C VAL A 185 -7.86 -5.88 -19.01
N LYS A 186 -7.49 -6.49 -20.15
CA LYS A 186 -8.19 -7.67 -20.66
C LYS A 186 -7.69 -8.91 -19.92
N LYS A 187 -8.62 -9.75 -19.44
CA LYS A 187 -8.29 -11.02 -18.76
C LYS A 187 -7.26 -11.87 -19.53
N ALA A 188 -7.45 -12.00 -20.84
CA ALA A 188 -6.56 -12.78 -21.69
C ALA A 188 -5.12 -12.23 -21.76
N ASP A 189 -4.93 -10.92 -21.61
CA ASP A 189 -3.59 -10.31 -21.60
C ASP A 189 -2.92 -10.46 -20.23
N LEU A 190 -3.71 -10.43 -19.14
CA LEU A 190 -3.25 -10.77 -17.79
C LEU A 190 -2.82 -12.23 -17.70
N ASP A 191 -3.68 -13.17 -18.12
CA ASP A 191 -3.42 -14.60 -17.99
C ASP A 191 -2.18 -15.06 -18.77
N LYS A 192 -1.83 -14.37 -19.88
CA LYS A 192 -0.60 -14.62 -20.63
C LYS A 192 0.67 -14.16 -19.93
N GLN A 193 0.57 -13.14 -19.08
CA GLN A 193 1.73 -12.45 -18.49
C GLN A 193 1.91 -12.75 -17.01
N VAL A 194 0.87 -13.20 -16.32
CA VAL A 194 0.84 -13.31 -14.85
C VAL A 194 2.00 -14.11 -14.25
N ASP A 195 2.42 -15.20 -14.91
CA ASP A 195 3.57 -16.00 -14.47
C ASP A 195 4.85 -15.16 -14.48
N ARG A 196 5.10 -14.44 -15.59
CA ARG A 196 6.26 -13.57 -15.72
C ARG A 196 6.20 -12.37 -14.77
N LEU A 197 5.02 -11.81 -14.55
CA LEU A 197 4.81 -10.70 -13.62
C LEU A 197 5.12 -11.11 -12.18
N ALA A 198 4.70 -12.31 -11.78
CA ALA A 198 4.97 -12.85 -10.44
C ALA A 198 6.47 -13.12 -10.22
N GLU A 199 7.18 -13.66 -11.21
CA GLU A 199 8.65 -13.81 -11.17
C GLU A 199 9.34 -12.45 -11.00
N LEU A 200 8.99 -11.48 -11.84
CA LEU A 200 9.58 -10.15 -11.80
C LEU A 200 9.27 -9.41 -10.49
N ALA A 201 8.07 -9.59 -9.92
CA ALA A 201 7.72 -9.03 -8.63
C ALA A 201 8.54 -9.69 -7.50
N TYR A 202 8.79 -11.00 -7.57
CA TYR A 202 9.69 -11.66 -6.61
C TYR A 202 11.13 -11.12 -6.69
N GLU A 203 11.62 -10.84 -7.91
CA GLU A 203 12.95 -10.26 -8.17
C GLU A 203 13.08 -8.76 -7.80
N ASP A 204 11.98 -8.08 -7.51
CA ASP A 204 12.00 -6.65 -7.17
C ASP A 204 12.62 -6.40 -5.79
N ASN A 205 13.45 -5.36 -5.69
CA ASN A 205 14.16 -5.00 -4.46
C ASN A 205 13.20 -4.71 -3.29
N CYS A 206 11.97 -4.24 -3.56
CA CYS A 206 10.97 -3.99 -2.53
C CYS A 206 10.52 -5.27 -1.80
N THR A 207 10.60 -6.44 -2.44
CA THR A 207 10.18 -7.74 -1.87
C THR A 207 11.06 -8.15 -0.69
N VAL A 208 12.34 -7.75 -0.69
CA VAL A 208 13.36 -8.17 0.29
C VAL A 208 12.93 -7.87 1.74
N THR A 209 12.17 -6.79 1.96
CA THR A 209 11.80 -6.33 3.29
C THR A 209 10.38 -6.66 3.72
N ASN A 210 9.62 -7.36 2.87
CA ASN A 210 8.26 -7.77 3.18
C ASN A 210 8.21 -8.71 4.42
N PRO A 211 7.25 -8.56 5.36
CA PRO A 211 7.21 -9.32 6.62
C PRO A 211 7.07 -10.84 6.46
N GLN A 212 6.53 -11.27 5.34
CA GLN A 212 6.43 -12.67 4.95
C GLN A 212 7.15 -12.83 3.60
N GLU A 213 8.02 -13.84 3.48
CA GLU A 213 8.67 -14.08 2.20
C GLU A 213 7.66 -14.76 1.26
N PRO A 214 7.26 -14.13 0.15
CA PRO A 214 6.28 -14.73 -0.75
C PRO A 214 6.90 -15.87 -1.56
N LEU A 215 6.08 -16.84 -1.98
CA LEU A 215 6.40 -17.68 -3.13
C LEU A 215 5.95 -16.97 -4.41
N ILE A 216 6.56 -17.30 -5.56
CA ILE A 216 6.07 -16.83 -6.87
C ILE A 216 4.59 -17.21 -7.06
N GLY A 217 4.18 -18.39 -6.58
CA GLY A 217 2.79 -18.81 -6.59
C GLY A 217 1.85 -17.93 -5.76
N ASP A 218 2.33 -17.38 -4.63
CA ASP A 218 1.54 -16.45 -3.81
C ASP A 218 1.39 -15.10 -4.53
N LEU A 219 2.45 -14.57 -5.15
CA LEU A 219 2.39 -13.32 -5.93
C LEU A 219 1.47 -13.46 -7.14
N LYS A 220 1.56 -14.59 -7.88
CA LYS A 220 0.63 -14.91 -8.97
C LYS A 220 -0.81 -14.92 -8.48
N HIS A 221 -1.06 -15.50 -7.31
CA HIS A 221 -2.39 -15.57 -6.74
C HIS A 221 -2.93 -14.18 -6.42
N ILE A 222 -2.14 -13.33 -5.75
CA ILE A 222 -2.51 -11.93 -5.48
C ILE A 222 -2.86 -11.19 -6.78
N ILE A 223 -2.00 -11.28 -7.80
CA ILE A 223 -2.23 -10.61 -9.10
C ILE A 223 -3.52 -11.09 -9.79
N LEU A 224 -3.91 -12.36 -9.61
CA LEU A 224 -5.15 -12.89 -10.17
C LEU A 224 -6.39 -12.37 -9.42
N ASP A 225 -6.32 -12.25 -8.10
CA ASP A 225 -7.42 -11.74 -7.26
C ASP A 225 -7.71 -10.26 -7.56
N GLU A 226 -6.68 -9.46 -7.86
CA GLU A 226 -6.80 -8.05 -8.28
C GLU A 226 -7.69 -7.82 -9.52
N TYR A 227 -7.96 -8.87 -10.31
CA TYR A 227 -8.68 -8.73 -11.56
C TYR A 227 -10.15 -8.34 -11.38
N GLU A 228 -10.86 -8.96 -10.42
CA GLU A 228 -12.32 -8.76 -10.27
C GLU A 228 -12.70 -7.71 -9.22
N GLY A 229 -11.81 -7.37 -8.28
CA GLY A 229 -12.13 -6.44 -7.21
C GLY A 229 -11.24 -6.61 -5.99
N THR A 230 -11.77 -6.20 -4.84
CA THR A 230 -11.04 -6.17 -3.56
C THR A 230 -11.15 -7.46 -2.76
N GLU A 231 -11.94 -8.45 -3.22
CA GLU A 231 -12.07 -9.72 -2.53
C GLU A 231 -10.78 -10.53 -2.71
N SER A 232 -10.31 -11.13 -1.61
CA SER A 232 -9.08 -11.91 -1.57
C SER A 232 -9.41 -13.28 -1.00
N THR A 233 -8.77 -14.32 -1.51
CA THR A 233 -8.96 -15.68 -0.96
C THR A 233 -7.91 -16.08 0.09
N PHE A 234 -7.03 -15.15 0.45
CA PHE A 234 -6.14 -15.23 1.62
C PHE A 234 -6.83 -14.87 2.94
#